data_AF-A0A969GMM0-F1
#
_entry.id   AF-A0A969GMM0-F1
#
_cell.length_a   1.000
_cell.length_b   1.000
_cell.length_c   1.000
_cell.angle_alpha   90.00
_cell.angle_beta   90.00
_cell.angle_gamma   90.00
#
_symmetry.space_group_name_H-M   'P 1'
#
loop_
_entity.id
_entity.type
_entity.pdbx_description
1 polymer ?
#
loop_
_entity_poly.entity_id
_entity_poly.type
_entity_poly.pdbx_seq_one_letter_code
_entity_poly.pdbx_strand_id
1 'polypeptide(L)'
;MEAADMSALAGLGLSMSGYATYHMLIEVALALFVTLLAGVIFLRKFDDWMGVLTSFALVLFALNFMVETDSALVKQYPRLAAPHDLVTALAIVPFIMIFFLFPTGRFVPRWTRFVALALLVISLADPLLRAVGRAAPSGQFSMIYLFAVLGGLFVGLFAQIYRYRKVSTPTEQQQTKWVVFGLTLLFVTILG
;
A
#
# COMPACT_ATOMS: atom_id res chain seq x y z
N MET A 1 -20.52 0.30 1.01
CA MET A 1 -21.43 -0.32 1.99
C MET A 1 -22.39 -1.24 1.25
N GLU A 2 -22.29 -2.53 1.51
CA GLU A 2 -23.07 -3.58 0.83
C GLU A 2 -24.53 -3.55 1.34
N ALA A 3 -25.51 -3.89 0.51
CA ALA A 3 -26.92 -3.81 0.89
C ALA A 3 -27.28 -4.68 2.11
N ALA A 4 -26.47 -5.71 2.39
CA ALA A 4 -26.57 -6.57 3.55
C ALA A 4 -26.29 -5.83 4.87
N ASP A 5 -25.26 -4.98 4.92
CA ASP A 5 -24.89 -4.23 6.14
C ASP A 5 -25.98 -3.26 6.58
N MET A 6 -26.65 -2.62 5.62
CA MET A 6 -27.75 -1.69 5.88
C MET A 6 -28.97 -2.40 6.50
N SER A 7 -29.24 -3.64 6.09
CA SER A 7 -30.34 -4.44 6.64
C SER A 7 -30.01 -5.00 8.05
N ALA A 8 -28.75 -5.35 8.31
CA ALA A 8 -28.30 -5.83 9.62
C ALA A 8 -28.27 -4.71 10.68
N LEU A 9 -27.86 -3.49 10.31
CA LEU A 9 -27.86 -2.32 11.19
C LEU A 9 -29.27 -1.88 11.60
N ALA A 10 -30.22 -1.95 10.66
CA ALA A 10 -31.63 -1.67 10.95
C ALA A 10 -32.23 -2.67 11.97
N GLY A 11 -31.79 -3.93 11.95
CA GLY A 11 -32.20 -4.96 12.92
C GLY A 11 -31.60 -4.78 14.32
N LEU A 12 -30.49 -4.05 14.46
CA LEU A 12 -29.79 -3.79 15.71
C LEU A 12 -30.16 -2.44 16.36
N GLY A 13 -31.04 -1.64 15.73
CA GLY A 13 -31.42 -0.31 16.22
C GLY A 13 -30.29 0.73 16.16
N LEU A 14 -29.20 0.43 15.45
CA LEU A 14 -28.05 1.32 15.31
C LEU A 14 -28.31 2.33 14.19
N SER A 15 -28.17 3.62 14.52
CA SER A 15 -28.27 4.68 13.51
C SER A 15 -27.12 4.57 12.50
N MET A 16 -27.42 4.70 11.21
CA MET A 16 -26.39 4.70 10.15
C MET A 16 -25.33 5.78 10.39
N SER A 17 -25.73 6.94 10.92
CA SER A 17 -24.82 8.04 11.26
C SER A 17 -23.86 7.68 12.39
N GLY A 18 -24.30 6.92 13.40
CA GLY A 18 -23.44 6.45 14.49
C GLY A 18 -22.36 5.49 14.01
N TYR A 19 -22.73 4.52 13.16
CA TYR A 19 -21.77 3.57 12.57
C TYR A 19 -20.74 4.27 11.67
N ALA A 20 -21.20 5.16 10.78
CA ALA A 20 -20.32 5.93 9.91
C ALA A 20 -19.35 6.81 10.71
N THR A 21 -19.82 7.45 11.78
CA THR A 21 -18.97 8.27 12.67
C THR A 21 -17.92 7.42 13.38
N TYR A 22 -18.30 6.25 13.91
CA TYR A 22 -17.37 5.33 14.56
C TYR A 22 -16.27 4.85 13.60
N HIS A 23 -16.64 4.44 12.38
CA HIS A 23 -15.67 3.98 11.37
C HIS A 23 -14.72 5.10 10.96
N MET A 24 -15.27 6.28 10.69
CA MET A 24 -14.50 7.49 10.37
C MET A 24 -13.51 7.86 11.48
N LEU A 25 -13.92 7.79 12.75
CA LEU A 25 -13.04 8.08 13.88
C LEU A 25 -11.88 7.10 13.97
N ILE A 26 -12.12 5.81 13.73
CA ILE A 26 -11.07 4.78 13.72
C ILE A 26 -10.10 5.00 12.57
N GLU A 27 -10.61 5.25 11.36
CA GLU A 27 -9.81 5.55 10.17
C GLU A 27 -8.88 6.75 10.41
N VAL A 28 -9.43 7.86 10.91
CA VAL A 28 -8.66 9.07 11.20
C VAL A 28 -7.62 8.81 12.30
N ALA A 29 -7.99 8.10 13.37
CA ALA A 29 -7.06 7.78 14.46
C ALA A 29 -5.90 6.89 13.97
N LEU A 30 -6.18 5.89 13.15
CA LEU A 30 -5.16 5.02 12.54
C LEU A 30 -4.27 5.79 11.56
N ALA A 31 -4.85 6.62 10.70
CA ALA A 31 -4.10 7.45 9.76
C ALA A 31 -3.15 8.41 10.50
N LEU A 32 -3.61 9.05 11.58
CA LEU A 32 -2.77 9.89 12.43
C LEU A 32 -1.64 9.09 13.09
N PHE A 33 -1.96 7.92 13.65
CA PHE A 33 -0.95 7.06 14.27
C PHE A 33 0.13 6.63 13.26
N VAL A 34 -0.26 6.16 12.07
CA VAL A 34 0.67 5.75 11.01
C VAL A 34 1.52 6.93 10.53
N THR A 35 0.93 8.11 10.38
CA THR A 35 1.64 9.33 9.99
C THR A 35 2.65 9.77 11.05
N LEU A 36 2.28 9.72 12.33
CA LEU A 36 3.19 9.99 13.45
C LEU A 36 4.35 8.99 13.48
N LEU A 37 4.07 7.70 13.29
CA LEU A 37 5.09 6.67 13.19
C LEU A 37 6.06 6.93 12.03
N ALA A 38 5.52 7.31 10.86
CA ALA A 38 6.32 7.69 9.71
C ALA A 38 7.24 8.88 10.02
N GLY A 39 6.72 9.90 10.72
CA GLY A 39 7.51 11.04 11.18
C GLY A 39 8.61 10.64 12.14
N VAL A 40 8.33 9.76 13.11
CA VAL A 40 9.34 9.24 14.04
C VAL A 40 10.43 8.45 13.32
N ILE A 41 10.06 7.61 12.35
CA ILE A 41 11.02 6.86 11.52
C ILE A 41 11.91 7.82 10.74
N PHE A 42 11.31 8.83 10.08
CA PHE A 42 12.06 9.84 9.34
C PHE A 42 13.06 10.56 10.24
N LEU A 43 12.61 11.08 11.38
CA LEU A 43 13.49 11.81 12.31
C LEU A 43 14.65 10.95 12.85
N ARG A 44 14.44 9.64 13.03
CA ARG A 44 15.48 8.73 13.52
C ARG A 44 16.40 8.17 12.42
N LYS A 45 15.95 8.18 11.16
CA LYS A 45 16.59 7.47 10.05
C LYS A 45 16.63 8.31 8.76
N PHE A 46 16.68 9.63 8.85
CA PHE A 46 16.73 10.50 7.67
C PHE A 46 18.02 10.30 6.85
N ASP A 47 19.13 9.93 7.51
CA ASP A 47 20.41 9.59 6.88
C ASP A 47 20.43 8.19 6.23
N ASP A 48 19.42 7.35 6.52
CA ASP A 48 19.28 6.01 5.96
C ASP A 48 18.14 6.03 4.94
N TRP A 49 18.49 5.89 3.66
CA TRP A 49 17.51 5.95 2.58
C TRP A 49 16.39 4.90 2.72
N MET A 50 16.66 3.74 3.35
CA MET A 50 15.62 2.74 3.60
C MET A 50 14.61 3.24 4.64
N GLY A 51 15.07 4.01 5.62
CA GLY A 51 14.24 4.72 6.59
C GLY A 51 13.38 5.80 5.94
N VAL A 52 13.98 6.60 5.04
CA VAL A 52 13.25 7.60 4.25
C VAL A 52 12.19 6.96 3.35
N LEU A 53 12.55 5.88 2.63
CA LEU A 53 11.62 5.13 1.79
C LEU A 53 10.44 4.58 2.61
N THR A 54 10.73 4.00 3.78
CA THR A 54 9.71 3.43 4.68
C THR A 54 8.78 4.51 5.21
N SER A 55 9.33 5.64 5.67
CA SER A 55 8.53 6.78 6.12
C SER A 55 7.63 7.31 5.00
N PHE A 56 8.18 7.51 3.81
CA PHE A 56 7.42 7.97 2.65
C PHE A 56 6.29 7.01 2.27
N ALA A 57 6.55 5.70 2.29
CA ALA A 57 5.53 4.68 2.05
C ALA A 57 4.38 4.77 3.07
N LEU A 58 4.70 4.89 4.36
CA LEU A 58 3.70 4.95 5.43
C LEU A 58 2.82 6.21 5.33
N VAL A 59 3.39 7.37 4.99
CA VAL A 59 2.61 8.58 4.76
C VAL A 59 1.65 8.40 3.58
N LEU A 60 2.14 7.89 2.45
CA LEU A 60 1.27 7.66 1.29
C LEU A 60 0.18 6.60 1.57
N PHE A 61 0.48 5.61 2.41
CA PHE A 61 -0.49 4.62 2.85
C PHE A 61 -1.60 5.23 3.70
N ALA A 62 -1.24 6.04 4.69
CA ALA A 62 -2.19 6.75 5.53
C ALA A 62 -3.11 7.67 4.71
N LEU A 63 -2.57 8.30 3.65
CA LEU A 63 -3.34 9.20 2.79
C LEU A 63 -4.28 8.50 1.81
N ASN A 64 -3.94 7.30 1.32
CA ASN A 64 -4.71 6.62 0.24
C ASN A 64 -5.56 5.45 0.71
N PHE A 65 -5.11 4.70 1.73
CA PHE A 65 -5.71 3.40 2.08
C PHE A 65 -6.41 3.39 3.43
N MET A 66 -6.21 4.42 4.26
CA MET A 66 -6.79 4.50 5.61
C MET A 66 -7.98 5.46 5.70
N VAL A 67 -8.25 6.27 4.67
CA VAL A 67 -9.39 7.19 4.67
C VAL A 67 -10.22 6.90 3.42
N GLU A 68 -11.47 6.45 3.59
CA GLU A 68 -12.41 6.14 2.48
C GLU A 68 -12.91 7.39 1.72
N THR A 69 -12.04 8.37 1.48
CA THR A 69 -12.39 9.61 0.76
C THR A 69 -12.42 9.43 -0.77
N ASP A 70 -11.80 8.36 -1.27
CA ASP A 70 -11.44 8.18 -2.68
C ASP A 70 -12.64 8.24 -3.65
N SER A 71 -13.74 7.59 -3.29
CA SER A 71 -14.87 7.48 -4.24
C SER A 71 -15.82 8.67 -4.20
N ALA A 72 -15.93 9.39 -3.09
CA ALA A 72 -16.86 10.51 -2.94
C ALA A 72 -16.26 11.82 -3.46
N LEU A 73 -14.97 12.06 -3.19
CA LEU A 73 -14.30 13.31 -3.51
C LEU A 73 -14.05 13.44 -5.03
N VAL A 74 -13.66 12.34 -5.69
CA VAL A 74 -13.49 12.29 -7.15
C VAL A 74 -14.83 12.40 -7.89
N LYS A 75 -15.92 11.84 -7.34
CA LYS A 75 -17.27 12.00 -7.89
C LYS A 75 -17.75 13.45 -7.78
N GLN A 76 -17.45 14.14 -6.69
CA GLN A 76 -17.84 15.53 -6.47
C GLN A 76 -16.95 16.53 -7.25
N TYR A 77 -15.66 16.21 -7.42
CA TYR A 77 -14.69 17.06 -8.11
C TYR A 77 -13.91 16.27 -9.19
N PRO A 78 -14.47 16.07 -10.39
CA PRO A 78 -13.83 15.27 -11.45
C PRO A 78 -12.46 15.81 -11.90
N ARG A 79 -12.20 17.12 -11.71
CA ARG A 79 -10.89 17.73 -12.00
C ARG A 79 -9.77 17.20 -11.11
N LEU A 80 -10.10 16.67 -9.93
CA LEU A 80 -9.15 16.06 -9.00
C LEU A 80 -8.89 14.57 -9.29
N ALA A 81 -9.59 13.97 -10.26
CA ALA A 81 -9.42 12.56 -10.62
C ALA A 81 -7.98 12.23 -11.04
N ALA A 82 -7.38 13.03 -11.93
CA ALA A 82 -6.02 12.77 -12.40
C ALA A 82 -4.94 12.95 -11.30
N PRO A 83 -4.97 14.01 -10.47
CA PRO A 83 -4.11 14.10 -9.30
C PRO A 83 -4.29 12.95 -8.30
N HIS A 84 -5.54 12.53 -8.09
CA HIS A 84 -5.88 11.42 -7.21
C HIS A 84 -5.28 10.10 -7.72
N ASP A 85 -5.56 9.74 -8.99
CA ASP A 85 -5.01 8.53 -9.63
C ASP A 85 -3.47 8.51 -9.59
N LEU A 86 -2.84 9.67 -9.80
CA LEU A 86 -1.39 9.80 -9.73
C LEU A 86 -0.86 9.56 -8.30
N VAL A 87 -1.51 10.11 -7.29
CA VAL A 87 -1.13 9.92 -5.88
C VAL A 87 -1.31 8.45 -5.47
N THR A 88 -2.39 7.79 -5.89
CA THR A 88 -2.60 6.36 -5.66
C THR A 88 -1.53 5.51 -6.36
N ALA A 89 -1.17 5.85 -7.59
CA ALA A 89 -0.08 5.20 -8.31
C ALA A 89 1.30 5.44 -7.67
N LEU A 90 1.53 6.60 -7.08
CA LEU A 90 2.76 6.88 -6.34
C LEU A 90 2.79 6.18 -4.98
N ALA A 91 1.63 5.92 -4.36
CA ALA A 91 1.53 5.26 -3.06
C ALA A 91 1.97 3.80 -3.11
N ILE A 92 1.70 3.09 -4.21
CA ILE A 92 2.01 1.66 -4.31
C ILE A 92 3.49 1.38 -4.60
N VAL A 93 4.16 2.29 -5.32
CA VAL A 93 5.58 2.15 -5.70
C VAL A 93 6.51 1.93 -4.52
N PRO A 94 6.50 2.75 -3.45
CA PRO A 94 7.42 2.57 -2.33
C PRO A 94 7.16 1.28 -1.56
N PHE A 95 5.92 0.76 -1.52
CA PHE A 95 5.63 -0.56 -0.93
C PHE A 95 6.25 -1.70 -1.73
N ILE A 96 6.10 -1.66 -3.07
CA ILE A 96 6.76 -2.61 -3.96
C ILE A 96 8.28 -2.55 -3.71
N MET A 97 8.84 -1.34 -3.66
CA MET A 97 10.26 -1.15 -3.43
C MET A 97 10.72 -1.69 -2.07
N ILE A 98 9.99 -1.43 -0.98
CA ILE A 98 10.29 -2.00 0.35
C ILE A 98 10.36 -3.52 0.27
N PHE A 99 9.42 -4.15 -0.43
CA PHE A 99 9.37 -5.61 -0.56
C PHE A 99 10.60 -6.20 -1.28
N PHE A 100 11.24 -5.45 -2.18
CA PHE A 100 12.47 -5.87 -2.87
C PHE A 100 13.76 -5.44 -2.17
N LEU A 101 13.72 -4.38 -1.37
CA LEU A 101 14.91 -3.69 -0.86
C LEU A 101 15.17 -4.01 0.61
N PHE A 102 14.12 -4.26 1.39
CA PHE A 102 14.22 -4.54 2.82
C PHE A 102 15.10 -5.78 3.13
N PRO A 103 15.92 -5.76 4.19
CA PRO A 103 16.15 -4.65 5.14
C PRO A 103 17.28 -3.69 4.73
N THR A 104 18.21 -4.13 3.88
CA THR A 104 19.47 -3.43 3.60
C THR A 104 19.35 -2.32 2.56
N GLY A 105 18.20 -2.21 1.92
CA GLY A 105 17.98 -1.36 0.78
C GLY A 105 18.49 -1.96 -0.55
N ARG A 106 19.24 -3.05 -0.57
CA ARG A 106 19.86 -3.51 -1.82
C ARG A 106 18.94 -4.46 -2.57
N PHE A 107 18.95 -4.42 -3.90
CA PHE A 107 18.31 -5.45 -4.72
C PHE A 107 19.13 -6.74 -4.64
N VAL A 108 18.54 -7.76 -4.03
CA VAL A 108 19.11 -9.11 -3.91
C VAL A 108 18.00 -10.12 -4.15
N PRO A 109 18.12 -10.98 -5.20
CA PRO A 109 19.15 -10.97 -6.24
C PRO A 109 19.18 -9.69 -7.09
N ARG A 110 20.34 -9.32 -7.67
CA ARG A 110 20.48 -8.05 -8.42
C ARG A 110 19.55 -7.90 -9.62
N TRP A 111 19.11 -9.01 -10.23
CA TRP A 111 18.22 -8.98 -11.39
C TRP A 111 16.80 -8.52 -11.03
N THR A 112 16.39 -8.61 -9.76
CA THR A 112 15.04 -8.18 -9.32
C THR A 112 14.84 -6.68 -9.48
N ARG A 113 15.91 -5.90 -9.64
CA ARG A 113 15.84 -4.48 -10.00
C ARG A 113 15.07 -4.25 -11.30
N PHE A 114 15.19 -5.16 -12.27
CA PHE A 114 14.52 -5.02 -13.57
C PHE A 114 13.02 -5.30 -13.43
N VAL A 115 12.65 -6.25 -12.56
CA VAL A 115 11.25 -6.52 -12.24
C VAL A 115 10.64 -5.34 -11.50
N ALA A 116 11.33 -4.81 -10.49
CA ALA A 116 10.89 -3.61 -9.78
C ALA A 116 10.75 -2.40 -10.70
N LEU A 117 11.66 -2.22 -11.65
CA LEU A 117 11.57 -1.16 -12.66
C LEU A 117 10.37 -1.38 -13.61
N ALA A 118 10.14 -2.61 -14.06
CA ALA A 118 8.98 -2.92 -14.90
C ALA A 118 7.66 -2.64 -14.16
N LEU A 119 7.56 -3.04 -12.88
CA LEU A 119 6.40 -2.75 -12.05
C LEU A 119 6.20 -1.24 -11.89
N LEU A 120 7.27 -0.49 -11.62
CA LEU A 120 7.19 0.98 -11.52
C LEU A 120 6.68 1.61 -12.81
N VAL A 121 7.18 1.19 -13.96
CA VAL A 121 6.72 1.70 -15.26
C VAL A 121 5.25 1.37 -15.48
N ILE A 122 4.83 0.14 -15.16
CA ILE A 122 3.42 -0.29 -15.30
C ILE A 122 2.51 0.52 -14.35
N SER A 123 2.93 0.75 -13.10
CA SER A 123 2.20 1.56 -12.12
C SER A 123 2.01 3.00 -12.54
N LEU A 124 2.98 3.60 -13.23
CA LEU A 124 2.90 4.99 -13.68
C LEU A 124 2.25 5.13 -15.07
N ALA A 125 2.35 4.12 -15.93
CA ALA A 125 1.80 4.16 -17.28
C ALA A 125 0.26 4.09 -17.28
N ASP A 126 -0.32 3.26 -16.42
CA ASP A 126 -1.78 3.06 -16.36
C ASP A 126 -2.58 4.36 -16.09
N PRO A 127 -2.29 5.16 -15.05
CA PRO A 127 -2.97 6.43 -14.82
C PRO A 127 -2.67 7.48 -15.91
N LEU A 128 -1.46 7.50 -16.46
CA LEU A 128 -1.09 8.43 -17.53
C LEU A 128 -1.85 8.14 -18.83
N LEU A 129 -1.97 6.86 -19.20
CA LEU A 129 -2.74 6.45 -20.38
C LEU A 129 -4.23 6.74 -20.22
N ARG A 130 -4.78 6.58 -19.01
CA ARG A 130 -6.15 6.99 -18.68
C ARG A 130 -6.34 8.50 -18.79
N ALA A 131 -5.42 9.29 -18.24
CA ALA A 131 -5.47 10.76 -18.29
C ALA A 131 -5.47 11.32 -19.73
N VAL A 132 -4.83 10.62 -20.68
CA VAL A 132 -4.79 10.99 -22.11
C VAL A 132 -5.88 10.29 -22.94
N GLY A 133 -6.81 9.57 -22.30
CA GLY A 133 -7.94 8.91 -22.96
C GLY A 133 -7.55 7.70 -23.84
N ARG A 134 -6.37 7.12 -23.62
CA ARG A 134 -5.84 5.98 -24.38
C ARG A 134 -6.09 4.61 -23.73
N ALA A 135 -6.72 4.58 -22.56
CA ALA A 135 -7.12 3.36 -21.87
C ALA A 135 -8.61 3.43 -21.51
N ALA A 136 -9.33 2.32 -21.67
CA ALA A 136 -10.73 2.21 -21.24
C ALA A 136 -10.83 2.31 -19.71
N PRO A 137 -11.93 2.84 -19.15
CA PRO A 137 -12.17 2.81 -17.72
C PRO A 137 -12.48 1.37 -17.28
N SER A 138 -11.42 0.58 -17.04
CA SER A 138 -11.51 -0.78 -16.48
C SER A 138 -11.31 -0.71 -14.97
N GLY A 139 -12.38 -0.54 -14.19
CA GLY A 139 -12.29 -0.47 -12.72
C GLY A 139 -11.24 0.52 -12.21
N GLN A 140 -10.77 0.34 -10.96
CA GLN A 140 -9.68 1.15 -10.38
C GLN A 140 -8.31 0.77 -10.96
N PHE A 141 -8.15 -0.48 -11.42
CA PHE A 141 -6.90 -1.04 -11.97
C PHE A 141 -7.17 -1.94 -13.18
N SER A 142 -6.31 -1.88 -14.21
CA SER A 142 -6.39 -2.78 -15.36
C SER A 142 -6.01 -4.22 -15.01
N MET A 143 -6.52 -5.21 -15.76
CA MET A 143 -6.16 -6.62 -15.57
C MET A 143 -4.65 -6.85 -15.71
N ILE A 144 -4.01 -6.16 -16.66
CA ILE A 144 -2.56 -6.21 -16.88
C ILE A 144 -1.84 -5.73 -15.62
N TYR A 145 -2.29 -4.63 -15.02
CA TYR A 145 -1.76 -4.12 -13.77
C TYR A 145 -1.88 -5.15 -12.64
N LEU A 146 -3.06 -5.76 -12.47
CA LEU A 146 -3.29 -6.77 -11.44
C LEU A 146 -2.35 -7.97 -11.59
N PHE A 147 -2.23 -8.53 -12.81
CA PHE A 147 -1.31 -9.64 -13.06
C PHE A 147 0.15 -9.25 -12.84
N ALA A 148 0.54 -8.02 -13.23
CA ALA A 148 1.88 -7.52 -12.99
C ALA A 148 2.17 -7.45 -11.48
N VAL A 149 1.27 -6.87 -10.68
CA VAL A 149 1.42 -6.80 -9.21
C VAL A 149 1.50 -8.19 -8.60
N LEU A 150 0.62 -9.12 -8.98
CA LEU A 150 0.65 -10.50 -8.48
C LEU A 150 1.97 -11.20 -8.83
N GLY A 151 2.42 -11.12 -10.08
CA GLY A 151 3.72 -11.64 -10.50
C GLY A 151 4.88 -10.99 -9.74
N GLY A 152 4.81 -9.68 -9.52
CA GLY A 152 5.75 -8.91 -8.72
C GLY A 152 5.84 -9.40 -7.28
N LEU A 153 4.70 -9.67 -6.64
CA LEU A 153 4.63 -10.25 -5.29
C LEU A 153 5.29 -11.63 -5.23
N PHE A 154 5.06 -12.50 -6.22
CA PHE A 154 5.75 -13.79 -6.28
C PHE A 154 7.27 -13.64 -6.41
N VAL A 155 7.73 -12.75 -7.28
CA VAL A 155 9.18 -12.49 -7.45
C VAL A 155 9.77 -11.87 -6.19
N GLY A 156 9.06 -10.96 -5.53
CA GLY A 156 9.50 -10.36 -4.28
C GLY A 156 9.57 -11.38 -3.14
N LEU A 157 8.59 -12.29 -3.05
CA LEU A 157 8.61 -13.37 -2.08
C LEU A 157 9.81 -14.30 -2.31
N PHE A 158 10.05 -14.66 -3.58
CA PHE A 158 11.24 -15.39 -3.96
C PHE A 158 12.53 -14.65 -3.55
N ALA A 159 12.60 -13.34 -3.80
CA ALA A 159 13.76 -12.52 -3.47
C ALA A 159 14.00 -12.48 -1.95
N GLN A 160 12.95 -12.33 -1.15
CA GLN A 160 13.01 -12.35 0.31
C GLN A 160 13.48 -13.72 0.83
N ILE A 161 12.93 -14.82 0.30
CA ILE A 161 13.36 -16.19 0.67
C ILE A 161 14.83 -16.43 0.28
N TYR A 162 15.22 -16.04 -0.93
CA TYR A 162 16.60 -16.17 -1.40
C TYR A 162 17.57 -15.41 -0.50
N ARG A 163 17.23 -14.16 -0.18
CA ARG A 163 18.05 -13.30 0.68
C ARG A 163 18.16 -13.87 2.09
N TYR A 164 17.04 -14.29 2.68
CA TYR A 164 17.01 -14.88 4.02
C TYR A 164 17.94 -16.10 4.11
N ARG A 165 17.93 -16.96 3.08
CA ARG A 165 18.72 -18.20 3.07
C ARG A 165 20.18 -18.04 2.70
N LYS A 166 20.53 -17.12 1.79
CA LYS A 166 21.87 -17.07 1.18
C LYS A 166 22.70 -15.85 1.51
N VAL A 167 22.10 -14.76 1.98
CA VAL A 167 22.78 -13.46 2.07
C VAL A 167 22.63 -12.79 3.43
N SER A 168 21.50 -13.00 4.12
CA SER A 168 21.15 -12.24 5.32
C SER A 168 22.05 -12.56 6.51
N THR A 169 22.51 -11.52 7.20
CA THR A 169 23.19 -11.65 8.50
C THR A 169 22.21 -12.07 9.60
N PRO A 170 22.67 -12.58 10.76
CA PRO A 170 21.77 -12.97 11.85
C PRO A 170 20.82 -11.85 12.30
N THR A 171 21.29 -10.60 12.32
CA THR A 171 20.48 -9.43 12.67
C THR A 171 19.40 -9.16 11.61
N GLU A 172 19.74 -9.23 10.33
CA GLU A 172 18.79 -9.04 9.23
C GLU A 172 17.71 -10.13 9.21
N GLN A 173 18.08 -11.38 9.51
CA GLN A 173 17.11 -12.47 9.62
C GLN A 173 16.08 -12.21 10.74
N GLN A 174 16.51 -11.64 11.87
CA GLN A 174 15.57 -11.26 12.93
C GLN A 174 14.65 -10.12 12.51
N GLN A 175 15.16 -9.11 11.78
CA GLN A 175 14.32 -8.05 11.23
C GLN A 175 13.27 -8.60 10.27
N THR A 176 13.65 -9.49 9.36
CA THR A 176 12.69 -10.15 8.46
C THR A 176 11.65 -10.97 9.23
N LYS A 177 12.03 -11.67 10.31
CA LYS A 177 11.07 -12.42 11.14
C LYS A 177 10.04 -11.52 11.80
N TRP A 178 10.44 -10.37 12.33
CA TRP A 178 9.50 -9.40 12.90
C TRP A 178 8.51 -8.87 11.88
N VAL A 179 8.97 -8.59 10.65
CA VAL A 179 8.10 -8.17 9.55
C VAL A 179 7.13 -9.27 9.16
N VAL A 180 7.62 -10.50 8.96
CA VAL A 180 6.77 -11.65 8.61
C VAL A 180 5.75 -11.92 9.70
N PHE A 181 6.16 -11.89 10.97
CA PHE A 181 5.25 -12.05 12.11
C PHE A 181 4.14 -10.98 12.11
N GLY A 182 4.50 -9.71 11.94
CA GLY A 182 3.52 -8.62 11.85
C GLY A 182 2.54 -8.79 10.68
N LEU A 183 3.04 -9.18 9.50
CA LEU A 183 2.20 -9.46 8.33
C LEU A 183 1.27 -10.66 8.56
N THR A 184 1.78 -11.75 9.15
CA THR A 184 0.94 -12.92 9.47
C THR A 184 -0.15 -12.57 10.47
N LEU A 185 0.15 -11.81 11.51
CA LEU A 185 -0.84 -11.36 12.48
C LEU A 185 -1.92 -10.52 11.80
N LEU A 186 -1.52 -9.58 10.93
CA LEU A 186 -2.45 -8.78 10.14
C LEU A 186 -3.37 -9.65 9.27
N PHE A 187 -2.84 -10.63 8.54
CA PHE A 187 -3.65 -11.54 7.73
C PHE A 187 -4.64 -12.36 8.58
N VAL A 188 -4.21 -12.83 9.76
CA VAL A 188 -5.09 -13.55 10.68
C VAL A 188 -6.22 -12.66 11.18
N THR A 189 -5.94 -11.39 11.52
CA THR A 189 -6.97 -10.43 11.94
C THR A 189 -7.95 -10.07 10.83
N ILE A 190 -7.52 -10.10 9.56
CA ILE A 190 -8.40 -9.81 8.42
C ILE A 190 -9.28 -11.02 8.06
N LEU A 191 -8.76 -12.23 8.22
CA LEU A 191 -9.44 -13.48 7.83
C LEU A 191 -10.30 -14.09 8.95
N GLY A 192 -10.06 -13.72 10.20
CA GLY A 192 -10.78 -14.20 11.38
C GLY A 192 -11.82 -13.20 11.86
#